data_AF-A0AAU6LPV8-F1
#
_entry.id   AF-A0AAU6LPV8-F1
#
_cell.length_a   1.000
_cell.length_b   1.000
_cell.length_c   1.000
_cell.angle_alpha   90.00
_cell.angle_beta   90.00
_cell.angle_gamma   90.00
#
_symmetry.space_group_name_H-M   'P 1'
#
loop_
_entity.id
_entity.type
_entity.pdbx_description
1 polymer ?
#
loop_
_entity_poly.entity_id
_entity_poly.type
_entity_poly.pdbx_seq_one_letter_code
_entity_poly.pdbx_strand_id
1 'polypeptide(L)' 'MGEVKDVRRAAREAGRRLGWKPTTTLVGSRLFVIDERKVPEEIEQLATDTAAEAMDRAFRKGR' A
#
# COMPACT_ATOMS: atom_id res chain seq x y z
N MET A 1 4.51 -8.63 23.12
CA MET A 1 4.16 -8.04 21.82
C MET A 1 5.17 -6.91 21.59
N GLY A 2 6.00 -6.97 20.55
CA GLY A 2 7.10 -6.01 20.36
C GLY A 2 6.60 -4.57 20.21
N GLU A 3 7.43 -3.59 20.57
CA GLU A 3 7.06 -2.18 20.44
C GLU A 3 6.84 -1.81 18.95
N VAL A 4 6.06 -0.76 18.67
CA VAL A 4 5.84 -0.27 17.29
C VAL A 4 7.18 -0.01 16.57
N LYS A 5 8.22 0.37 17.33
CA LYS A 5 9.59 0.53 16.84
C LYS A 5 10.19 -0.76 16.30
N ASP A 6 9.97 -1.90 16.97
CA ASP A 6 10.47 -3.21 16.54
C ASP A 6 9.76 -3.67 15.26
N VAL A 7 8.45 -3.47 15.19
CA VAL A 7 7.65 -3.78 13.99
C VAL A 7 8.13 -2.94 12.80
N ARG A 8 8.38 -1.65 13.01
CA ARG A 8 8.95 -0.76 11.99
C ARG A 8 10.33 -1.22 11.52
N ARG A 9 11.19 -1.69 12.42
CA ARG A 9 12.53 -2.21 12.07
C ARG A 9 12.40 -3.48 11.23
N ALA A 10 11.61 -4.44 11.69
CA ALA A 10 11.38 -5.70 10.96
C ALA A 10 10.80 -5.47 9.56
N ALA A 11 9.81 -4.57 9.43
CA ALA A 11 9.23 -4.21 8.15
C ALA A 11 10.24 -3.61 7.16
N ARG A 12 11.12 -2.72 7.65
CA ARG A 12 12.17 -2.13 6.80
C ARG A 12 13.23 -3.16 6.39
N GLU A 13 13.64 -4.02 7.31
CA GLU A 13 14.61 -5.08 7.00
C GLU A 13 14.07 -6.07 5.98
N ALA A 14 12.82 -6.51 6.16
CA ALA A 14 12.14 -7.37 5.20
C ALA A 14 11.99 -6.70 3.83
N GLY A 15 11.53 -5.44 3.78
CA GLY A 15 11.40 -4.69 2.54
C GLY A 15 12.72 -4.53 1.79
N ARG A 16 13.82 -4.22 2.50
CA ARG A 16 15.16 -4.12 1.89
C ARG A 16 15.60 -5.43 1.24
N ARG A 17 15.30 -6.59 1.85
CA ARG A 17 15.61 -7.91 1.26
C ARG A 17 14.84 -8.18 -0.04
N LEU A 18 13.69 -7.52 -0.23
CA LEU A 18 12.89 -7.58 -1.45
C LEU A 18 13.29 -6.50 -2.48
N GLY A 19 14.35 -5.73 -2.21
CA GLY A 19 14.76 -4.60 -3.06
C GLY A 19 13.81 -3.41 -3.02
N TRP A 20 12.96 -3.33 -2.00
CA TRP A 20 12.04 -2.20 -1.81
C TRP A 20 12.78 -1.01 -1.19
N LYS A 21 12.20 0.18 -1.33
CA LYS A 21 12.56 1.38 -0.57
C LYS A 21 11.49 1.65 0.49
N PRO A 22 11.51 0.92 1.62
CA PRO A 22 10.39 0.92 2.57
C PRO A 22 10.37 2.18 3.45
N THR A 23 9.25 2.89 3.40
CA THR A 23 8.83 3.91 4.36
C THR A 23 7.70 3.37 5.22
N THR A 24 7.61 3.84 6.47
CA THR A 24 6.55 3.40 7.40
C THR A 24 5.78 4.59 7.94
N THR A 25 4.45 4.54 7.89
CA THR A 25 3.56 5.59 8.40
C THR A 25 2.57 4.97 9.39
N LEU A 26 2.40 5.57 10.56
CA LEU A 26 1.40 5.13 11.55
C LEU A 26 0.19 6.06 11.45
N VAL A 27 -0.98 5.50 11.14
CA VAL A 27 -2.25 6.22 11.11
C VAL A 27 -3.19 5.58 12.13
N GLY A 28 -3.48 6.30 13.22
CA GLY A 28 -4.18 5.73 14.37
C GLY A 28 -3.39 4.54 14.95
N SER A 29 -4.02 3.36 14.99
CA SER A 29 -3.39 2.11 15.43
C SER A 29 -2.77 1.28 14.29
N ARG A 30 -2.85 1.74 13.03
CA ARG A 30 -2.44 0.96 11.85
C ARG A 30 -1.08 1.43 11.32
N LEU A 31 -0.11 0.51 11.27
CA LEU A 31 1.18 0.75 10.65
C LEU A 31 1.11 0.38 9.16
N PHE A 32 1.35 1.36 8.29
CA PHE A 32 1.52 1.18 6.87
C PHE A 32 3.01 1.03 6.54
N VAL A 33 3.32 0.12 5.63
CA VAL A 33 4.65 -0.08 5.05
C VAL A 33 4.50 0.17 3.55
N ILE A 34 5.18 1.19 3.06
CA ILE A 34 5.03 1.71 1.70
C ILE A 34 6.38 1.55 1.01
N ASP A 35 6.36 1.03 -0.21
CA ASP A 35 7.53 1.02 -1.08
C ASP A 35 7.52 2.29 -1.93
N GLU A 36 8.53 3.16 -1.78
CA GLU A 36 8.60 4.45 -2.49
C GLU A 36 9.03 4.33 -3.96
N ARG A 37 9.19 3.12 -4.48
CA ARG A 37 9.49 2.92 -5.90
C ARG A 37 8.27 3.32 -6.74
N LYS A 38 8.54 3.90 -7.92
CA LYS A 38 7.49 4.14 -8.90
C LYS A 38 6.88 2.78 -9.27
N VAL A 39 5.56 2.70 -9.19
CA VAL A 39 4.80 1.51 -9.58
C VAL A 39 4.98 1.32 -11.10
N PRO A 40 5.21 0.09 -11.60
CA PRO A 40 5.21 -0.18 -13.04
C PRO A 40 3.90 0.28 -13.68
N GLU A 41 3.98 0.80 -14.90
CA GLU A 41 2.85 1.44 -15.59
C GLU A 41 1.66 0.48 -15.72
N GLU A 42 1.91 -0.81 -15.98
CA GLU A 42 0.87 -1.82 -16.13
C GLU A 42 0.07 -2.03 -14.84
N ILE A 43 0.74 -1.95 -13.68
CA ILE A 43 0.09 -2.07 -12.37
C ILE A 43 -0.69 -0.79 -12.04
N GLU A 44 -0.15 0.38 -12.41
CA GLU A 44 -0.83 1.66 -12.27
C GLU A 44 -2.11 1.72 -13.11
N GLN A 45 -2.06 1.26 -14.36
CA GLN A 45 -3.21 1.11 -15.24
C GLN A 45 -4.24 0.15 -14.65
N LEU A 46 -3.82 -1.06 -14.23
CA LEU A 46 -4.72 -2.04 -13.63
C LEU A 46 -5.43 -1.51 -12.37
N ALA A 47 -4.71 -0.81 -11.50
CA ALA A 47 -5.29 -0.19 -10.31
C ALA A 47 -6.32 0.90 -10.67
N THR A 48 -6.01 1.70 -11.69
CA THR A 48 -6.89 2.75 -12.22
C THR A 48 -8.18 2.16 -12.80
N ASP A 49 -8.06 1.14 -13.64
CA ASP A 49 -9.21 0.45 -14.25
C ASP A 49 -10.09 -0.20 -13.18
N THR A 50 -9.48 -0.87 -12.20
CA THR A 50 -10.19 -1.48 -11.07
C THR A 50 -10.97 -0.44 -10.26
N ALA A 51 -10.37 0.74 -10.02
CA ALA A 51 -11.03 1.84 -9.32
C ALA A 51 -12.18 2.42 -10.15
N ALA A 52 -11.99 2.62 -11.45
CA ALA A 52 -13.02 3.10 -12.37
C ALA A 52 -14.23 2.13 -12.41
N GLU A 53 -13.98 0.82 -12.51
CA GLU A 53 -15.05 -0.17 -12.44
C GLU A 53 -15.79 -0.17 -11.10
N ALA A 54 -15.07 -0.02 -9.99
CA ALA A 54 -15.69 0.04 -8.66
C ALA A 54 -16.62 1.25 -8.52
N MET A 55 -16.19 2.41 -9.04
CA MET A 55 -17.01 3.63 -9.07
C MET A 55 -18.23 3.49 -9.97
N ASP A 56 -18.06 2.95 -11.18
CA ASP A 56 -19.17 2.72 -12.10
C ASP A 56 -20.20 1.74 -11.51
N ARG A 57 -19.74 0.64 -10.87
CA ARG A 57 -20.63 -0.27 -10.13
C ARG A 57 -21.37 0.44 -9.00
N ALA A 58 -20.70 1.33 -8.25
CA ALA A 58 -21.34 2.09 -7.18
C ALA A 58 -22.39 3.07 -7.73
N PHE A 59 -22.09 3.74 -8.85
CA PHE A 59 -23.01 4.66 -9.51
C PHE A 59 -24.27 3.94 -10.02
N ARG A 60 -24.12 2.77 -10.67
CA ARG A 60 -25.26 1.97 -11.14
C ARG A 60 -26.13 1.44 -10.00
N LYS A 61 -25.54 1.12 -8.85
CA LYS A 61 -26.29 0.66 -7.66
C LYS A 61 -27.05 1.77 -6.93
N GLY A 62 -26.65 3.02 -7.12
CA GLY A 62 -27.30 4.19 -6.54
C GLY A 62 -28.48 4.73 -7.36
N ARG A 63 -28.80 4.10 -8.49
CA ARG A 63 -29.91 4.43 -9.37
C ARG A 63 -31.00 3.37 -9.26
#